data_AF-A0A1N6UFL1-F1
#
_entry.id   AF-A0A1N6UFL1-F1
#
_cell.length_a   1.000
_cell.length_b   1.000
_cell.length_c   1.000
_cell.angle_alpha   90.00
_cell.angle_beta   90.00
_cell.angle_gamma   90.00
#
_symmetry.space_group_name_H-M   'P 1'
#
loop_
_entity.id
_entity.type
_entity.pdbx_description
1 polymer ?
#
loop_
_entity_poly.entity_id
_entity_poly.type
_entity_poly.pdbx_seq_one_letter_code
_entity_poly.pdbx_strand_id
1 'polypeptide(L)'
;MLQNLDLQIDSYPSRKAMGFYKLKDSTNNFSKKGMETAKKAAAFYAATGDKLSDFKNYKISDLGAEIMYSEQKELVIAYKPGPNINFKA
;
A
#
# COMPACT_ATOMS: atom_id res chain seq x y z
N MET A 1 -15.54 34.72 35.59
CA MET A 1 -15.44 34.56 34.12
C MET A 1 -15.10 33.10 33.86
N LEU A 2 -15.99 32.32 33.24
CA LEU A 2 -15.60 31.02 32.70
C LEU A 2 -14.73 31.29 31.46
N GLN A 3 -13.45 30.96 31.53
CA GLN A 3 -12.66 30.76 30.31
C GLN A 3 -13.25 29.53 29.62
N ASN A 4 -13.80 29.71 28.42
CA ASN A 4 -14.32 28.59 27.64
C ASN A 4 -13.13 27.78 27.15
N LEU A 5 -12.84 26.68 27.86
CA LEU A 5 -11.83 25.72 27.46
C LEU A 5 -12.35 24.93 26.25
N ASP A 6 -11.76 25.12 25.09
CA ASP A 6 -12.08 24.35 23.89
C ASP A 6 -11.19 23.11 23.82
N LEU A 7 -11.81 21.94 23.98
CA LEU A 7 -11.17 20.63 23.79
C LEU A 7 -11.38 20.14 22.36
N GLN A 8 -10.28 19.96 21.61
CA GLN A 8 -10.31 19.37 20.27
C GLN A 8 -9.60 18.01 20.27
N ILE A 9 -10.34 16.96 19.91
CA ILE A 9 -9.82 15.58 19.77
C ILE A 9 -9.85 15.17 18.29
N ASP A 10 -8.69 14.99 17.68
CA ASP A 10 -8.56 14.42 16.34
C ASP A 10 -8.20 12.93 16.40
N SER A 11 -9.19 12.08 16.16
CA SER A 11 -9.03 10.62 16.11
C SER A 11 -8.47 10.10 14.79
N TYR A 12 -8.18 10.98 13.83
CA TYR A 12 -7.71 10.57 12.51
C TYR A 12 -6.40 9.77 12.50
N PRO A 13 -5.36 10.11 13.30
CA PRO A 13 -4.12 9.32 13.33
C PRO A 13 -4.35 7.86 13.69
N SER A 14 -5.15 7.59 14.73
CA SER A 14 -5.51 6.23 15.15
C SER A 14 -6.32 5.49 14.09
N ARG A 15 -7.32 6.16 13.50
CA ARG A 15 -8.13 5.58 12.41
C ARG A 15 -7.26 5.23 11.20
N LYS A 16 -6.35 6.12 10.81
CA LYS A 16 -5.41 5.90 9.70
C LYS A 16 -4.51 4.68 9.93
N ALA A 17 -3.97 4.52 11.15
CA ALA A 17 -3.15 3.37 11.51
C ALA A 17 -3.91 2.03 11.54
N MET A 18 -5.24 2.09 11.69
CA MET A 18 -6.13 0.93 11.57
C MET A 18 -6.61 0.67 10.12
N GLY A 19 -6.16 1.48 9.14
CA GLY A 19 -6.58 1.36 7.75
C GLY A 19 -7.83 2.16 7.37
N PHE A 20 -8.37 2.97 8.27
CA PHE A 20 -9.53 3.84 8.02
C PHE A 20 -9.05 5.24 7.58
N TYR A 21 -8.85 5.39 6.28
CA TYR A 21 -8.37 6.63 5.66
C TYR A 21 -9.51 7.58 5.31
N LYS A 22 -9.25 8.89 5.33
CA LYS A 22 -10.12 9.90 4.71
C LYS A 22 -10.09 9.69 3.19
N LEU A 23 -11.20 9.95 2.50
CA LEU A 23 -11.31 9.81 1.03
C LEU A 23 -10.13 10.46 0.29
N LYS A 24 -9.75 11.69 0.67
CA LYS A 24 -8.61 12.41 0.08
C LYS A 24 -7.27 11.68 0.19
N ASP A 25 -7.04 10.97 1.30
CA ASP A 25 -5.80 10.21 1.54
C ASP A 25 -5.85 8.87 0.79
N SER A 26 -7.05 8.28 0.67
CA SER A 26 -7.29 7.04 -0.08
C SER A 26 -7.06 7.21 -1.58
N THR A 27 -7.58 8.29 -2.19
CA THR A 27 -7.49 8.50 -3.64
C THR A 27 -6.05 8.58 -4.12
N ASN A 28 -5.19 9.31 -3.41
CA ASN A 28 -3.78 9.41 -3.75
C ASN A 28 -3.05 8.07 -3.59
N ASN A 29 -3.38 7.31 -2.55
CA ASN A 29 -2.80 5.98 -2.34
C ASN A 29 -3.24 5.00 -3.42
N PHE A 30 -4.52 5.02 -3.84
CA PHE A 30 -5.02 4.14 -4.90
C PHE A 30 -4.44 4.50 -6.26
N SER A 31 -4.32 5.80 -6.58
CA SER A 31 -3.69 6.25 -7.83
C SER A 31 -2.21 5.82 -7.89
N LYS A 32 -1.45 6.03 -6.82
CA LYS A 32 -0.04 5.59 -6.73
C LYS A 32 0.09 4.07 -6.86
N LYS A 33 -0.69 3.31 -6.08
CA LYS A 33 -0.70 1.85 -6.16
C LYS A 33 -1.10 1.35 -7.55
N GLY A 34 -2.09 1.96 -8.17
CA GLY A 34 -2.53 1.64 -9.53
C GLY A 34 -1.40 1.85 -10.54
N MET A 35 -0.71 2.99 -10.48
CA MET A 35 0.41 3.27 -11.38
C MET A 35 1.61 2.35 -11.14
N GLU A 36 1.97 2.07 -9.88
CA GLU A 36 3.04 1.11 -9.57
C GLU A 36 2.68 -0.30 -10.04
N THR A 37 1.44 -0.73 -9.85
CA THR A 37 0.97 -2.04 -10.29
C THR A 37 1.00 -2.14 -11.82
N ALA A 38 0.52 -1.11 -12.52
CA ALA A 38 0.57 -1.04 -13.97
C ALA A 38 2.01 -1.08 -14.51
N LYS A 39 2.94 -0.33 -13.88
CA LYS A 39 4.37 -0.36 -14.25
C LYS A 39 5.00 -1.74 -14.03
N LYS A 40 4.73 -2.38 -12.88
CA LYS A 40 5.21 -3.73 -12.59
C LYS A 40 4.66 -4.75 -13.59
N ALA A 41 3.37 -4.67 -13.90
CA ALA A 41 2.74 -5.54 -14.89
C ALA A 41 3.34 -5.34 -16.29
N ALA A 42 3.51 -4.09 -16.74
CA ALA A 42 4.12 -3.79 -18.03
C ALA A 42 5.56 -4.33 -18.11
N ALA A 43 6.37 -4.12 -17.07
CA ALA A 43 7.73 -4.65 -17.00
C ALA A 43 7.76 -6.18 -17.00
N PHE A 44 6.85 -6.82 -16.25
CA PHE A 44 6.71 -8.27 -16.22
C PHE A 44 6.36 -8.85 -17.60
N TYR A 45 5.37 -8.28 -18.29
CA TYR A 45 4.97 -8.75 -19.63
C TYR A 45 6.06 -8.51 -20.67
N ALA A 46 6.74 -7.37 -20.64
CA ALA A 46 7.87 -7.10 -21.54
C ALA A 46 9.00 -8.12 -21.34
N ALA A 47 9.46 -8.29 -20.09
CA ALA A 47 10.51 -9.26 -19.76
C ALA A 47 10.11 -10.70 -20.10
N THR A 48 8.84 -11.06 -19.87
CA THR A 48 8.32 -12.38 -20.22
C THR A 48 8.30 -12.59 -21.73
N GLY A 49 7.90 -11.58 -22.52
CA GLY A 49 7.92 -11.61 -23.97
C GLY A 49 9.33 -11.80 -24.52
N ASP A 50 10.31 -11.06 -23.98
CA ASP A 50 11.72 -11.20 -24.35
C ASP A 50 12.26 -12.60 -24.02
N LYS A 51 11.97 -13.13 -22.82
CA LYS A 51 12.36 -14.50 -22.43
C LYS A 51 11.73 -15.55 -23.34
N LEU A 52 10.43 -15.45 -23.63
CA LEU A 52 9.71 -16.39 -24.49
C LEU A 52 10.17 -16.31 -25.95
N SER A 53 10.72 -15.18 -26.40
CA SER A 53 11.31 -15.09 -27.75
C SER A 53 12.49 -16.06 -27.91
N ASP A 54 13.18 -16.41 -26.83
CA ASP A 54 14.20 -17.47 -26.77
C ASP A 54 13.62 -18.82 -26.30
N PHE A 55 12.69 -19.36 -27.10
CA PHE A 55 12.04 -20.64 -26.84
C PHE A 55 13.00 -21.83 -26.67
N LYS A 56 14.26 -21.70 -27.13
CA LYS A 56 15.25 -22.77 -27.00
C LYS A 56 15.72 -22.91 -25.55
N ASN A 57 15.80 -21.80 -24.81
CA ASN A 57 16.33 -21.77 -23.45
C ASN A 57 15.27 -21.44 -22.39
N TYR A 58 14.08 -20.97 -22.78
CA TYR A 58 13.01 -20.62 -21.84
C TYR A 58 11.64 -21.11 -22.35
N LYS A 59 11.01 -22.03 -21.61
CA LYS A 59 9.72 -22.61 -21.97
C LYS A 59 8.58 -21.95 -21.19
N ILE A 60 7.36 -22.07 -21.71
CA ILE A 60 6.14 -21.60 -21.05
C ILE A 60 5.94 -22.25 -19.66
N SER A 61 6.42 -23.49 -19.47
CA SER A 61 6.39 -24.16 -18.17
C SER A 61 7.22 -23.45 -17.10
N ASP A 62 8.35 -22.84 -17.49
CA ASP A 62 9.27 -22.16 -16.57
C ASP A 62 8.63 -20.87 -16.06
N LEU A 63 7.90 -20.16 -16.94
CA LEU A 63 7.07 -19.01 -16.58
C LEU A 63 5.97 -19.38 -15.56
N GLY A 64 5.33 -20.54 -15.74
CA GLY A 64 4.31 -21.03 -14.80
C GLY A 64 4.87 -21.22 -13.39
N ALA A 65 6.09 -21.73 -13.27
CA ALA A 65 6.77 -21.90 -11.98
C ALA A 65 7.15 -20.55 -11.33
N GLU A 66 7.65 -19.58 -12.11
CA GLU A 66 7.96 -18.23 -11.61
C GLU A 66 6.73 -17.51 -11.06
N ILE A 67 5.58 -17.62 -11.74
CA ILE A 67 4.33 -16.95 -11.31
C ILE A 67 3.77 -17.56 -10.03
N MET A 68 3.91 -18.89 -9.85
CA MET A 68 3.42 -19.58 -8.66
C MET A 68 4.29 -19.34 -7.41
N TYR A 69 5.48 -18.78 -7.56
CA TYR A 69 6.34 -18.44 -6.44
C TYR A 69 5.75 -17.24 -5.69
N SER A 70 5.25 -17.47 -4.47
CA SER A 70 4.76 -16.41 -3.58
C SER A 70 5.83 -16.10 -2.53
N GLU A 71 6.31 -14.85 -2.49
CA GLU A 71 7.15 -14.38 -1.38
C GLU A 71 6.41 -14.55 -0.04
N GLN A 72 7.06 -15.22 0.91
CA GLN A 72 6.58 -15.31 2.29
C GLN A 72 6.40 -13.90 2.87
N LYS A 73 5.19 -13.59 3.33
CA LYS A 73 4.91 -12.30 3.98
C LYS A 73 5.18 -12.42 5.48
N GLU A 74 6.15 -11.66 5.97
CA GLU A 74 6.39 -11.52 7.40
C GLU A 74 5.22 -10.82 8.11
N LEU A 75 4.85 -11.33 9.28
CA LEU A 75 3.90 -10.70 10.20
C LEU A 75 4.62 -9.58 10.97
N VAL A 76 4.36 -8.33 10.58
CA VAL A 76 4.94 -7.17 11.25
C VAL A 76 3.97 -6.63 12.31
N ILE A 77 4.42 -6.56 13.56
CA ILE A 77 3.69 -5.87 14.64
C ILE A 77 3.97 -4.37 14.51
N ALA A 78 3.03 -3.61 13.97
CA ALA A 78 3.15 -2.15 13.85
C ALA A 78 2.47 -1.44 15.04
N TYR A 79 3.19 -0.48 15.66
CA TYR A 79 2.64 0.42 16.68
C TYR A 79 1.49 1.28 16.11
N LYS A 80 0.38 1.41 16.86
CA LYS A 80 -0.78 2.24 16.48
C LYS A 80 -0.83 3.50 17.34
N PRO A 81 -0.67 4.71 16.76
CA PRO A 81 -0.73 5.97 17.50
C PRO A 81 -2.15 6.27 18.02
N GLY A 82 -2.21 6.95 19.17
CA GLY A 82 -3.43 7.51 19.75
C GLY A 82 -3.95 8.77 19.04
N PRO A 83 -5.11 9.31 19.47
CA PRO A 83 -5.67 10.54 18.92
C PRO A 83 -4.80 11.75 19.30
N ASN A 84 -4.81 12.79 18.46
CA ASN A 84 -4.21 14.06 18.82
C ASN A 84 -5.19 14.86 19.68
N ILE A 85 -4.72 15.38 20.81
CA ILE A 85 -5.53 16.16 21.75
C ILE A 85 -4.92 17.56 21.84
N ASN A 86 -5.74 18.59 21.58
CA ASN A 86 -5.32 19.99 21.66
C ASN A 86 -6.22 20.76 22.63
N PHE A 87 -5.60 21.56 23.50
CA PHE A 87 -6.26 22.40 24.48
C PHE A 87 -6.02 23.87 24.10
N LYS A 88 -7.08 24.64 23.89
CA LYS A 88 -7.00 26.09 23.73
C LYS A 88 -7.77 26.78 24.86
N ALA A 89 -7.14 27.77 25.48
CA ALA A 89 -7.68 28.60 26.55
C ALA A 89 -7.99 30.01 26.04
#